data_AF-A0A833SMB5-F1
#
_entry.id   AF-A0A833SMB5-F1
#
_cell.length_a   1.000
_cell.length_b   1.000
_cell.length_c   1.000
_cell.angle_alpha   90.00
_cell.angle_beta   90.00
_cell.angle_gamma   90.00
#
_symmetry.space_group_name_H-M   'P 1'
#
loop_
_entity.id
_entity.type
_entity.pdbx_description
1 polymer ?
#
loop_
_entity_poly.entity_id
_entity_poly.type
_entity_poly.pdbx_seq_one_letter_code
_entity_poly.pdbx_strand_id
1 'polypeptide(L)'
;MASETTESQPFKNLQELYSNVGNLKPWPEIKELRDTTDYVYSGSEVSTQKMQLEKLDRERQPRTLLCHDMKGGYLEDRFINGSRSYNSYLFYHWSGIDTFVYFSHHFITIPPYGWINAAHNHGVKVLGTVITEREGIWDIILESQEEVRRFADALILVAKFYKFDGWLLNVENAIKSEQINNLIYFVKYLTENIHEAIKNSEIIWYDSVTNEGILKWQNELNSSNIDFFLNCDGIYLNYNWTKSKLENSCVLAKSHNRDMHDIFVGLDVWGRGCPGGGGFNSTYALQKIRDEGLSVAIFSPSWTHEFFESKLFQELEDLFWAQLFPYLYIHVPIYEDEIFKTSFCHGSGSSYYLCGQAQYTANTFEAKSFYNLSLQKPQISVPIPHLKFTYFPEPPEPINENDRNECAKKPIQYVYETKKHIIRILKNVASIQDKIPILDVNNFEFCNQFSYEGGGCLKLITKELNSYHRLFLTHIEFQQDIVAIIVYKQIESFIPNEKRTEPILVLDTSNELHVGKQTSDI
;
A
#
# COMPACT_ATOMS: atom_id res chain seq x y z
N MET A 1 -20.35 16.64 28.13
CA MET A 1 -19.30 15.65 28.46
C MET A 1 -18.44 15.52 27.22
N ALA A 2 -17.16 15.91 27.28
CA ALA A 2 -16.25 15.67 26.17
C ALA A 2 -16.15 14.16 26.01
N SER A 3 -16.55 13.62 24.85
CA SER A 3 -16.33 12.21 24.55
C SER A 3 -14.83 11.97 24.62
N GLU A 4 -14.40 11.04 25.47
CA GLU A 4 -13.00 10.66 25.59
C GLU A 4 -12.50 10.23 24.21
N THR A 5 -11.53 10.96 23.65
CA THR A 5 -11.02 10.67 22.31
C THR A 5 -10.28 9.35 22.36
N THR A 6 -10.80 8.33 21.67
CA THR A 6 -10.14 7.02 21.58
C THR A 6 -9.09 7.06 20.48
N GLU A 7 -7.87 6.60 20.79
CA GLU A 7 -6.71 6.63 19.91
C GLU A 7 -6.02 5.26 19.88
N SER A 8 -5.45 4.92 18.72
CA SER A 8 -4.48 3.85 18.58
C SER A 8 -3.15 4.32 19.16
N GLN A 9 -2.51 3.51 20.00
CA GLN A 9 -1.23 3.85 20.63
C GLN A 9 -0.25 2.69 20.54
N PRO A 10 1.05 2.97 20.32
CA PRO A 10 2.09 1.96 20.40
C PRO A 10 2.41 1.62 21.86
N PHE A 11 3.05 0.47 22.10
CA PHE A 11 3.73 0.22 23.37
C PHE A 11 5.16 0.74 23.32
N LYS A 12 5.56 1.53 24.32
CA LYS A 12 6.88 2.19 24.35
C LYS A 12 7.97 1.34 24.98
N ASN A 13 7.60 0.36 25.81
CA ASN A 13 8.51 -0.53 26.52
C ASN A 13 7.81 -1.81 27.01
N LEU A 14 8.58 -2.76 27.54
CA LEU A 14 8.09 -4.04 28.06
C LEU A 14 7.12 -3.90 29.24
N GLN A 15 7.35 -2.94 30.15
CA GLN A 15 6.47 -2.73 31.29
C GLN A 15 5.07 -2.31 30.82
N GLU A 16 5.00 -1.39 29.85
CA GLU A 16 3.73 -0.95 29.26
C GLU A 16 3.02 -2.11 28.55
N LEU A 17 3.75 -2.92 27.77
CA LEU A 17 3.19 -4.12 27.13
C LEU A 17 2.58 -5.08 28.16
N TYR A 18 3.38 -5.54 29.12
CA TYR A 18 2.96 -6.58 30.05
C TYR A 18 1.89 -6.13 31.04
N SER A 19 1.85 -4.83 31.38
CA SER A 19 0.80 -4.29 32.26
C SER A 19 -0.55 -4.16 31.56
N ASN A 20 -0.57 -4.04 30.22
CA ASN A 20 -1.76 -3.71 29.46
C ASN A 20 -2.26 -4.82 28.52
N VAL A 21 -1.43 -5.82 28.17
CA VAL A 21 -1.82 -6.90 27.24
C VAL A 21 -3.04 -7.70 27.71
N GLY A 22 -3.24 -7.81 29.04
CA GLY A 22 -4.44 -8.43 29.62
C GLY A 22 -5.66 -7.51 29.72
N ASN A 23 -5.53 -6.22 29.42
CA ASN A 23 -6.55 -5.17 29.59
C ASN A 23 -6.65 -4.26 28.35
N LEU A 24 -6.49 -4.82 27.16
CA LEU A 24 -6.61 -4.08 25.90
C LEU A 24 -8.01 -3.49 25.74
N LYS A 25 -8.10 -2.28 25.17
CA LYS A 25 -9.38 -1.58 24.99
C LYS A 25 -9.95 -1.91 23.61
N PRO A 26 -11.21 -2.37 23.52
CA PRO A 26 -11.80 -2.71 22.23
C PRO A 26 -11.98 -1.47 21.37
N TRP A 27 -11.77 -1.63 20.06
CA TRP A 27 -12.18 -0.66 19.04
C TRP A 27 -13.60 -0.98 18.55
N PRO A 28 -14.22 -0.09 17.74
CA PRO A 28 -15.39 -0.44 16.95
C PRO A 28 -15.13 -1.65 16.05
N GLU A 29 -16.16 -2.13 15.36
CA GLU A 29 -16.07 -3.29 14.48
C GLU A 29 -14.89 -3.18 13.51
N ILE A 30 -13.96 -4.13 13.62
CA ILE A 30 -12.82 -4.28 12.72
C ILE A 30 -13.21 -5.30 11.66
N LYS A 31 -13.17 -4.87 10.39
CA LYS A 31 -13.45 -5.74 9.24
C LYS A 31 -12.49 -6.93 9.21
N GLU A 32 -13.01 -8.10 8.86
CA GLU A 32 -12.19 -9.26 8.52
C GLU A 32 -11.43 -9.02 7.22
N LEU A 33 -10.27 -9.66 7.05
CA LEU A 33 -9.50 -9.62 5.82
C LEU A 33 -10.33 -10.21 4.67
N ARG A 34 -10.62 -9.38 3.65
CA ARG A 34 -11.40 -9.81 2.49
C ARG A 34 -10.64 -10.86 1.68
N ASP A 35 -11.34 -11.92 1.31
CA ASP A 35 -10.79 -12.95 0.43
C ASP A 35 -10.52 -12.40 -0.98
N THR A 36 -9.48 -12.95 -1.60
CA THR A 36 -8.98 -12.57 -2.93
C THR A 36 -8.79 -13.83 -3.76
N THR A 37 -8.91 -13.71 -5.08
CA THR A 37 -8.79 -14.87 -5.95
C THR A 37 -7.39 -15.50 -5.93
N ASP A 38 -7.32 -16.76 -6.32
CA ASP A 38 -6.09 -17.51 -6.58
C ASP A 38 -5.33 -17.05 -7.83
N TYR A 39 -5.92 -16.13 -8.61
CA TYR A 39 -5.29 -15.49 -9.75
C TYR A 39 -5.11 -13.97 -9.56
N VAL A 40 -4.17 -13.43 -10.32
CA VAL A 40 -3.89 -11.99 -10.46
C VAL A 40 -3.83 -11.60 -11.93
N TYR A 41 -3.85 -10.29 -12.21
CA TYR A 41 -3.62 -9.76 -13.55
C TYR A 41 -2.29 -9.00 -13.61
N SER A 42 -1.55 -9.13 -14.71
CA SER A 42 -0.37 -8.28 -14.91
C SER A 42 -0.78 -6.83 -15.05
N GLY A 43 -0.19 -5.95 -14.24
CA GLY A 43 -0.40 -4.51 -14.35
C GLY A 43 0.04 -3.94 -15.70
N SER A 44 0.95 -4.61 -16.41
CA SER A 44 1.34 -4.26 -17.78
C SER A 44 0.18 -4.42 -18.76
N GLU A 45 -0.55 -5.54 -18.71
CA GLU A 45 -1.72 -5.78 -19.56
C GLU A 45 -2.86 -4.82 -19.22
N VAL A 46 -3.11 -4.62 -17.92
CA VAL A 46 -4.11 -3.65 -17.41
C VAL A 46 -3.81 -2.25 -17.95
N SER A 47 -2.55 -1.82 -17.90
CA SER A 47 -2.11 -0.50 -18.37
C SER A 47 -2.30 -0.30 -19.88
N THR A 48 -2.26 -1.36 -20.67
CA THR A 48 -2.51 -1.30 -22.13
C THR A 48 -4.00 -1.30 -22.49
N GLN A 49 -4.88 -1.37 -21.50
CA GLN A 49 -6.33 -1.50 -21.68
C GLN A 49 -6.72 -2.69 -22.58
N LYS A 50 -5.92 -3.76 -22.60
CA LYS A 50 -6.25 -4.99 -23.31
C LYS A 50 -7.60 -5.51 -22.82
N MET A 51 -8.54 -5.76 -23.74
CA MET A 51 -9.92 -6.15 -23.39
C MET A 51 -9.92 -7.45 -22.58
N GLN A 52 -9.30 -8.51 -23.09
CA GLN A 52 -9.13 -9.77 -22.35
C GLN A 52 -7.78 -9.78 -21.63
N LEU A 53 -7.83 -9.95 -20.31
CA LEU A 53 -6.65 -10.06 -19.46
C LEU A 53 -6.35 -11.53 -19.16
N GLU A 54 -5.07 -11.89 -19.13
CA GLU A 54 -4.64 -13.24 -18.75
C GLU A 54 -4.66 -13.39 -17.23
N LYS A 55 -5.34 -14.43 -16.75
CA LYS A 55 -5.30 -14.82 -15.33
C LYS A 55 -4.00 -15.55 -15.05
N LEU A 56 -3.18 -14.99 -14.17
CA LEU A 56 -1.92 -15.58 -13.73
C LEU A 56 -2.10 -16.21 -12.35
N ASP A 57 -1.56 -17.41 -12.14
CA ASP A 57 -1.52 -18.07 -10.83
C ASP A 57 -0.80 -17.17 -9.82
N ARG A 58 -1.52 -16.72 -8.78
CA ARG A 58 -1.05 -15.75 -7.79
C ARG A 58 0.17 -16.27 -7.03
N GLU A 59 0.16 -17.54 -6.65
CA GLU A 59 1.21 -18.15 -5.83
C GLU A 59 2.55 -18.26 -6.59
N ARG A 60 2.52 -18.09 -7.91
CA ARG A 60 3.71 -18.09 -8.77
C ARG A 60 4.20 -16.69 -9.13
N GLN A 61 3.53 -15.65 -8.66
CA GLN A 61 3.93 -14.27 -8.94
C GLN A 61 4.66 -13.69 -7.73
N PRO A 62 5.66 -12.82 -7.97
CA PRO A 62 6.32 -12.15 -6.88
C PRO A 62 5.41 -11.08 -6.25
N ARG A 63 5.52 -10.94 -4.93
CA ARG A 63 4.62 -10.14 -4.09
C ARG A 63 5.08 -8.69 -3.98
N THR A 64 4.18 -7.82 -3.55
CA THR A 64 4.46 -6.40 -3.25
C THR A 64 4.10 -6.08 -1.81
N LEU A 65 5.10 -5.74 -1.00
CA LEU A 65 4.92 -5.20 0.34
C LEU A 65 5.06 -3.67 0.28
N LEU A 66 4.18 -2.94 0.97
CA LEU A 66 4.26 -1.50 1.15
C LEU A 66 4.55 -1.19 2.63
N CYS A 67 5.71 -0.60 2.91
CA CYS A 67 6.10 -0.18 4.25
C CYS A 67 5.88 1.33 4.41
N HIS A 68 4.77 1.68 5.06
CA HIS A 68 4.32 3.06 5.24
C HIS A 68 5.09 3.73 6.39
N ASP A 69 6.12 4.50 6.06
CA ASP A 69 6.78 5.42 6.98
C ASP A 69 6.36 6.86 6.63
N MET A 70 5.45 7.45 7.41
CA MET A 70 4.94 8.81 7.23
C MET A 70 5.20 9.62 8.49
N LYS A 71 6.25 10.45 8.47
CA LYS A 71 6.66 11.33 9.59
C LYS A 71 6.66 10.65 10.97
N GLY A 72 7.09 9.39 11.03
CA GLY A 72 7.16 8.62 12.27
C GLY A 72 5.84 8.01 12.78
N GLY A 73 4.75 8.12 12.03
CA GLY A 73 3.47 7.47 12.33
C GLY A 73 2.62 8.17 13.41
N TYR A 74 1.46 7.59 13.69
CA TYR A 74 0.43 8.05 14.63
C TYR A 74 0.10 9.54 14.53
N LEU A 75 -0.11 10.02 13.31
CA LEU A 75 -0.61 11.37 13.04
C LEU A 75 -2.14 11.37 13.21
N GLU A 76 -2.87 12.01 12.32
CA GLU A 76 -4.33 12.08 12.34
C GLU A 76 -5.03 10.72 12.14
N ASP A 77 -4.27 9.72 11.70
CA ASP A 77 -4.69 8.32 11.54
C ASP A 77 -4.79 7.54 12.85
N ARG A 78 -4.21 8.04 13.95
CA ARG A 78 -4.34 7.41 15.27
C ARG A 78 -5.77 7.45 15.82
N PHE A 79 -6.57 8.45 15.42
CA PHE A 79 -7.89 8.68 15.99
C PHE A 79 -8.92 7.67 15.46
N ILE A 80 -9.51 6.88 16.35
CA ILE A 80 -10.45 5.80 15.98
C ILE A 80 -11.71 6.36 15.28
N ASN A 81 -12.22 7.49 15.76
CA ASN A 81 -13.38 8.17 15.17
C ASN A 81 -13.00 9.15 14.04
N GLY A 82 -11.73 9.13 13.62
CA GLY A 82 -11.18 10.08 12.66
C GLY A 82 -10.92 11.46 13.25
N SER A 83 -10.51 12.37 12.36
CA SER A 83 -10.21 13.76 12.68
C SER A 83 -10.81 14.72 11.66
N ARG A 84 -10.54 16.03 11.82
CA ARG A 84 -10.97 17.07 10.86
C ARG A 84 -9.87 17.45 9.87
N SER A 85 -8.75 16.72 9.86
CA SER A 85 -7.69 16.99 8.89
C SER A 85 -8.19 16.78 7.46
N TYR A 86 -7.69 17.58 6.54
CA TYR A 86 -7.97 17.43 5.10
C TYR A 86 -6.72 17.00 4.32
N ASN A 87 -5.55 17.45 4.77
CA ASN A 87 -4.27 17.24 4.08
C ASN A 87 -3.47 16.06 4.66
N SER A 88 -4.12 15.10 5.31
CA SER A 88 -3.46 13.88 5.78
C SER A 88 -3.09 12.98 4.60
N TYR A 89 -2.04 12.16 4.74
CA TYR A 89 -1.70 11.15 3.75
C TYR A 89 -2.82 10.11 3.63
N LEU A 90 -3.03 9.64 2.40
CA LEU A 90 -4.01 8.63 2.03
C LEU A 90 -3.29 7.59 1.18
N PHE A 91 -3.68 6.33 1.30
CA PHE A 91 -3.29 5.32 0.33
C PHE A 91 -4.56 4.66 -0.23
N TYR A 92 -4.59 4.50 -1.55
CA TYR A 92 -5.75 4.02 -2.29
C TYR A 92 -5.39 3.12 -3.49
N HIS A 93 -4.12 2.74 -3.65
CA HIS A 93 -3.65 1.81 -4.69
C HIS A 93 -3.54 0.37 -4.18
N TRP A 94 -4.49 -0.04 -3.34
CA TRP A 94 -4.49 -1.33 -2.64
C TRP A 94 -4.40 -2.54 -3.56
N SER A 95 -5.02 -2.47 -4.74
CA SER A 95 -5.05 -3.60 -5.68
C SER A 95 -3.67 -4.01 -6.20
N GLY A 96 -2.65 -3.16 -6.07
CA GLY A 96 -1.28 -3.44 -6.50
C GLY A 96 -0.35 -3.94 -5.41
N ILE A 97 -0.84 -4.14 -4.17
CA ILE A 97 -0.04 -4.61 -3.04
C ILE A 97 -0.66 -5.82 -2.35
N ASP A 98 0.18 -6.68 -1.77
CA ASP A 98 -0.21 -7.88 -1.01
C ASP A 98 -0.28 -7.61 0.50
N THR A 99 0.71 -6.87 0.99
CA THR A 99 0.93 -6.62 2.43
C THR A 99 1.24 -5.15 2.66
N PHE A 100 0.58 -4.56 3.64
CA PHE A 100 0.83 -3.21 4.13
C PHE A 100 1.44 -3.26 5.53
N VAL A 101 2.60 -2.65 5.72
CA VAL A 101 3.24 -2.53 7.04
C VAL A 101 3.04 -1.11 7.54
N TYR A 102 2.38 -0.97 8.69
CA TYR A 102 2.31 0.32 9.37
C TYR A 102 3.61 0.55 10.15
N PHE A 103 4.53 1.31 9.55
CA PHE A 103 5.85 1.55 10.13
C PHE A 103 5.86 2.80 11.00
N SER A 104 6.52 2.68 12.16
CA SER A 104 6.80 3.79 13.07
C SER A 104 8.09 3.49 13.84
N HIS A 105 8.65 4.49 14.50
CA HIS A 105 9.86 4.33 15.34
C HIS A 105 9.53 4.03 16.81
N HIS A 106 8.35 3.47 17.08
CA HIS A 106 7.96 3.03 18.41
C HIS A 106 8.19 1.54 18.60
N PHE A 107 8.65 1.15 19.79
CA PHE A 107 9.06 -0.24 20.10
C PHE A 107 8.08 -1.30 19.57
N ILE A 108 6.81 -1.21 19.93
CA ILE A 108 5.75 -2.06 19.35
C ILE A 108 4.69 -1.16 18.76
N THR A 109 4.59 -1.24 17.45
CA THR A 109 3.69 -0.44 16.63
C THR A 109 2.43 -1.24 16.29
N ILE A 110 1.29 -0.80 16.82
CA ILE A 110 -0.03 -1.32 16.46
C ILE A 110 -0.57 -0.51 15.26
N PRO A 111 -0.90 -1.15 14.13
CA PRO A 111 -1.53 -0.46 13.01
C PRO A 111 -2.81 0.25 13.44
N PRO A 112 -3.02 1.53 13.12
CA PRO A 112 -4.22 2.22 13.53
C PRO A 112 -5.49 1.61 12.92
N TYR A 113 -6.59 1.69 13.67
CA TYR A 113 -7.91 1.16 13.28
C TYR A 113 -8.33 1.51 11.85
N GLY A 114 -8.08 2.75 11.41
CA GLY A 114 -8.42 3.20 10.07
C GLY A 114 -7.66 2.44 8.97
N TRP A 115 -6.38 2.15 9.20
CA TRP A 115 -5.51 1.44 8.26
C TRP A 115 -5.89 -0.05 8.14
N ILE A 116 -6.15 -0.72 9.27
CA ILE A 116 -6.60 -2.12 9.29
C ILE A 116 -7.89 -2.25 8.46
N ASN A 117 -8.90 -1.42 8.76
CA ASN A 117 -10.17 -1.49 8.06
C ASN A 117 -10.07 -1.12 6.57
N ALA A 118 -9.21 -0.16 6.21
CA ALA A 118 -8.99 0.19 4.81
C ALA A 118 -8.34 -0.97 4.05
N ALA A 119 -7.25 -1.52 4.55
CA ALA A 119 -6.52 -2.61 3.88
C ALA A 119 -7.34 -3.90 3.81
N HIS A 120 -7.96 -4.33 4.92
CA HIS A 120 -8.79 -5.53 4.98
C HIS A 120 -9.97 -5.45 4.01
N ASN A 121 -10.60 -4.29 3.87
CA ASN A 121 -11.68 -4.08 2.92
C ASN A 121 -11.25 -4.28 1.45
N HIS A 122 -9.95 -4.14 1.17
CA HIS A 122 -9.34 -4.34 -0.14
C HIS A 122 -8.61 -5.68 -0.28
N GLY A 123 -8.65 -6.55 0.74
CA GLY A 123 -8.00 -7.86 0.71
C GLY A 123 -6.48 -7.80 0.88
N VAL A 124 -5.98 -6.77 1.57
CA VAL A 124 -4.55 -6.56 1.83
C VAL A 124 -4.26 -6.81 3.30
N LYS A 125 -3.23 -7.62 3.59
CA LYS A 125 -2.77 -7.88 4.96
C LYS A 125 -2.18 -6.62 5.60
N VAL A 126 -2.32 -6.47 6.91
CA VAL A 126 -1.74 -5.37 7.68
C VAL A 126 -0.84 -5.88 8.78
N LEU A 127 0.44 -5.50 8.73
CA LEU A 127 1.40 -5.84 9.78
C LEU A 127 1.70 -4.63 10.66
N GLY A 128 1.83 -4.89 11.96
CA GLY A 128 2.50 -4.00 12.89
C GLY A 128 4.01 -4.08 12.73
N THR A 129 4.72 -3.30 13.54
CA THR A 129 6.20 -3.30 13.54
C THR A 129 6.72 -3.47 14.96
N VAL A 130 7.63 -4.42 15.16
CA VAL A 130 8.48 -4.49 16.35
C VAL A 130 9.84 -3.95 15.95
N ILE A 131 10.22 -2.80 16.48
CA ILE A 131 11.48 -2.13 16.14
C ILE A 131 12.31 -1.82 17.38
N THR A 132 13.62 -2.04 17.29
CA THR A 132 14.55 -1.70 18.36
C THR A 132 15.79 -1.01 17.77
N GLU A 133 15.92 0.29 18.06
CA GLU A 133 17.04 1.13 17.59
C GLU A 133 18.06 1.43 18.71
N ARG A 134 17.81 0.89 19.92
CA ARG A 134 18.61 1.10 21.12
C ARG A 134 18.85 -0.22 21.84
N GLU A 135 20.03 -0.34 22.42
CA GLU A 135 20.45 -1.54 23.15
C GLU A 135 19.70 -1.74 24.48
N GLY A 136 19.77 -2.96 25.00
CA GLY A 136 19.36 -3.31 26.37
C GLY A 136 17.98 -3.98 26.49
N ILE A 137 17.05 -3.75 25.56
CA ILE A 137 15.71 -4.39 25.65
C ILE A 137 15.77 -5.90 25.38
N TRP A 138 16.63 -6.30 24.44
CA TRP A 138 16.85 -7.71 24.10
C TRP A 138 17.61 -8.48 25.17
N ASP A 139 18.38 -7.81 26.03
CA ASP A 139 19.04 -8.47 27.16
C ASP A 139 18.02 -9.14 28.08
N ILE A 140 16.86 -8.51 28.23
CA ILE A 140 15.73 -8.99 29.06
C ILE A 140 14.93 -10.05 28.29
N ILE A 141 14.54 -9.75 27.04
CA ILE A 141 13.70 -10.65 26.24
C ILE A 141 14.41 -11.98 25.95
N LEU A 142 15.73 -11.93 25.70
CA LEU A 142 16.54 -13.08 25.30
C LEU A 142 17.29 -13.71 26.49
N GLU A 143 16.99 -13.33 27.73
CA GLU A 143 17.62 -13.91 28.93
C GLU A 143 17.36 -15.41 29.03
N SER A 144 16.13 -15.83 28.69
CA SER A 144 15.73 -17.24 28.71
C SER A 144 14.66 -17.51 27.65
N GLN A 145 14.46 -18.78 27.29
CA GLN A 145 13.36 -19.16 26.40
C GLN A 145 11.98 -18.88 27.00
N GLU A 146 11.86 -18.78 28.32
CA GLU A 146 10.59 -18.41 28.97
C GLU A 146 10.22 -16.96 28.70
N GLU A 147 11.18 -16.03 28.84
CA GLU A 147 10.96 -14.61 28.52
C GLU A 147 10.75 -14.39 27.01
N VAL A 148 11.43 -15.16 26.16
CA VAL A 148 11.18 -15.18 24.71
C VAL A 148 9.71 -15.54 24.41
N ARG A 149 9.22 -16.65 24.97
CA ARG A 149 7.83 -17.09 24.76
C ARG A 149 6.85 -16.07 25.30
N ARG A 150 7.08 -15.53 26.50
CA ARG A 150 6.24 -14.49 27.10
C ARG A 150 6.12 -13.25 26.20
N PHE A 151 7.22 -12.81 25.61
CA PHE A 151 7.20 -11.68 24.68
C PHE A 151 6.45 -12.01 23.39
N ALA A 152 6.73 -13.16 22.77
CA ALA A 152 6.04 -13.62 21.56
C ALA A 152 4.53 -13.80 21.78
N ASP A 153 4.12 -14.45 22.87
CA ASP A 153 2.71 -14.66 23.24
C ASP A 153 2.00 -13.31 23.44
N ALA A 154 2.67 -12.32 24.02
CA ALA A 154 2.11 -10.98 24.15
C ALA A 154 1.87 -10.30 22.79
N LEU A 155 2.80 -10.43 21.84
CA LEU A 155 2.63 -9.93 20.47
C LEU A 155 1.47 -10.62 19.74
N ILE A 156 1.33 -11.94 19.90
CA ILE A 156 0.24 -12.73 19.33
C ILE A 156 -1.10 -12.28 19.91
N LEU A 157 -1.18 -12.08 21.24
CA LEU A 157 -2.38 -11.59 21.91
C LEU A 157 -2.80 -10.20 21.41
N VAL A 158 -1.85 -9.28 21.24
CA VAL A 158 -2.11 -7.93 20.70
C VAL A 158 -2.62 -8.01 19.26
N ALA A 159 -1.96 -8.77 18.39
CA ALA A 159 -2.35 -8.94 16.98
C ALA A 159 -3.76 -9.56 16.87
N LYS A 160 -4.02 -10.60 17.65
CA LYS A 160 -5.31 -11.29 17.67
C LYS A 160 -6.43 -10.38 18.20
N PHE A 161 -6.15 -9.58 19.23
CA PHE A 161 -7.16 -8.70 19.83
C PHE A 161 -7.56 -7.56 18.90
N TYR A 162 -6.58 -6.90 18.26
CA TYR A 162 -6.83 -5.81 17.31
C TYR A 162 -7.01 -6.28 15.87
N LYS A 163 -7.01 -7.60 15.63
CA LYS A 163 -7.23 -8.24 14.33
C LYS A 163 -6.38 -7.67 13.20
N PHE A 164 -5.06 -7.64 13.37
CA PHE A 164 -4.12 -7.40 12.28
C PHE A 164 -3.22 -8.63 12.10
N ASP A 165 -2.58 -8.74 10.94
CA ASP A 165 -2.15 -10.03 10.39
C ASP A 165 -0.72 -10.42 10.75
N GLY A 166 -0.03 -9.69 11.63
CA GLY A 166 1.31 -10.05 12.09
C GLY A 166 2.27 -8.88 12.16
N TRP A 167 3.56 -9.15 11.93
CA TRP A 167 4.64 -8.26 12.36
C TRP A 167 5.81 -8.20 11.38
N LEU A 168 6.25 -6.98 11.07
CA LEU A 168 7.62 -6.72 10.66
C LEU A 168 8.52 -6.69 11.90
N LEU A 169 9.59 -7.48 11.90
CA LEU A 169 10.63 -7.49 12.93
C LEU A 169 11.84 -6.70 12.42
N ASN A 170 12.11 -5.54 13.00
CA ASN A 170 13.22 -4.67 12.64
C ASN A 170 14.19 -4.46 13.81
N VAL A 171 15.24 -5.30 13.89
CA VAL A 171 16.19 -5.29 15.00
C VAL A 171 17.44 -4.47 14.63
N GLU A 172 17.38 -3.16 14.83
CA GLU A 172 18.45 -2.21 14.50
C GLU A 172 19.40 -1.91 15.67
N ASN A 173 19.74 -2.92 16.46
CA ASN A 173 20.76 -2.84 17.49
C ASN A 173 21.55 -4.14 17.60
N ALA A 174 22.77 -4.07 18.15
CA ALA A 174 23.58 -5.27 18.38
C ALA A 174 22.91 -6.20 19.42
N ILE A 175 23.16 -7.49 19.26
CA ILE A 175 22.69 -8.56 20.14
C ILE A 175 23.91 -9.32 20.63
N LYS A 176 23.95 -9.69 21.91
CA LYS A 176 25.06 -10.44 22.46
C LYS A 176 25.14 -11.80 21.77
N SER A 177 26.35 -12.23 21.42
CA SER A 177 26.60 -13.48 20.68
C SER A 177 25.96 -14.71 21.34
N GLU A 178 25.98 -14.75 22.68
CA GLU A 178 25.40 -15.81 23.51
C GLU A 178 23.86 -15.83 23.49
N GLN A 179 23.21 -14.76 23.06
CA GLN A 179 21.75 -14.62 23.01
C GLN A 179 21.15 -14.86 21.61
N ILE A 180 21.98 -15.04 20.57
CA ILE A 180 21.48 -15.18 19.20
C ILE A 180 20.58 -16.40 19.00
N ASN A 181 20.91 -17.52 19.64
CA ASN A 181 20.05 -18.70 19.58
C ASN A 181 18.65 -18.42 20.14
N ASN A 182 18.53 -17.55 21.15
CA ASN A 182 17.24 -17.14 21.70
C ASN A 182 16.50 -16.17 20.77
N LEU A 183 17.21 -15.33 20.02
CA LEU A 183 16.60 -14.47 18.99
C LEU A 183 16.06 -15.30 17.82
N ILE A 184 16.83 -16.26 17.32
CA ILE A 184 16.37 -17.19 16.28
C ILE A 184 15.17 -18.01 16.79
N TYR A 185 15.23 -18.48 18.05
CA TYR A 185 14.11 -19.15 18.70
C TYR A 185 12.88 -18.24 18.82
N PHE A 186 13.05 -16.96 19.13
CA PHE A 186 11.96 -15.99 19.17
C PHE A 186 11.26 -15.87 17.82
N VAL A 187 12.02 -15.68 16.73
CA VAL A 187 11.46 -15.56 15.38
C VAL A 187 10.70 -16.83 15.00
N LYS A 188 11.28 -18.00 15.26
CA LYS A 188 10.64 -19.30 15.01
C LYS A 188 9.34 -19.46 15.81
N TYR A 189 9.41 -19.27 17.13
CA TYR A 189 8.28 -19.48 18.02
C TYR A 189 7.14 -18.51 17.71
N LEU A 190 7.45 -17.23 17.48
CA LEU A 190 6.44 -16.24 17.10
C LEU A 190 5.75 -16.65 15.78
N THR A 191 6.52 -17.03 14.76
CA THR A 191 5.98 -17.44 13.45
C THR A 191 5.08 -18.67 13.56
N GLU A 192 5.54 -19.74 14.22
CA GLU A 192 4.74 -20.97 14.36
C GLU A 192 3.42 -20.71 15.11
N ASN A 193 3.47 -19.96 16.23
CA ASN A 193 2.31 -19.78 17.10
C ASN A 193 1.34 -18.69 16.60
N ILE A 194 1.81 -17.70 15.84
CA ILE A 194 0.89 -16.70 15.26
C ILE A 194 0.02 -17.32 14.18
N HIS A 195 0.55 -18.24 13.36
CA HIS A 195 -0.22 -18.97 12.34
C HIS A 195 -1.31 -19.85 12.91
N GLU A 196 -1.12 -20.37 14.13
CA GLU A 196 -2.18 -21.08 14.86
C GLU A 196 -3.27 -20.13 15.39
N ALA A 197 -2.88 -18.90 15.74
CA ALA A 197 -3.76 -17.93 16.37
C ALA A 197 -4.57 -17.09 15.38
N ILE A 198 -4.00 -16.79 14.20
CA ILE A 198 -4.51 -15.88 13.18
C ILE A 198 -4.32 -16.55 11.81
N LYS A 199 -5.42 -16.81 11.10
CA LYS A 199 -5.36 -17.39 9.75
C LYS A 199 -4.65 -16.42 8.80
N ASN A 200 -3.78 -16.94 7.94
CA ASN A 200 -3.04 -16.16 6.93
C ASN A 200 -2.10 -15.10 7.52
N SER A 201 -1.69 -15.20 8.79
CA SER A 201 -0.73 -14.26 9.39
C SER A 201 0.60 -14.23 8.65
N GLU A 202 1.44 -13.24 8.94
CA GLU A 202 2.73 -13.06 8.30
C GLU A 202 3.75 -12.40 9.26
N ILE A 203 4.94 -13.00 9.33
CA ILE A 203 6.11 -12.48 10.04
C ILE A 203 7.22 -12.22 9.02
N ILE A 204 7.62 -10.96 8.92
CA ILE A 204 8.70 -10.51 8.03
C ILE A 204 9.90 -10.09 8.86
N TRP A 205 11.07 -10.64 8.55
CA TRP A 205 12.34 -10.24 9.15
C TRP A 205 13.02 -9.16 8.32
N TYR A 206 13.43 -8.04 8.91
CA TYR A 206 14.25 -7.04 8.23
C TYR A 206 15.74 -7.41 8.30
N ASP A 207 16.42 -7.38 7.15
CA ASP A 207 17.86 -7.60 6.98
C ASP A 207 18.68 -6.59 7.80
N SER A 208 19.02 -6.95 9.04
CA SER A 208 19.56 -6.03 10.04
C SER A 208 20.71 -6.65 10.85
N VAL A 209 20.41 -7.34 11.94
CA VAL A 209 21.40 -8.04 12.76
C VAL A 209 21.76 -9.40 12.15
N THR A 210 23.04 -9.76 12.17
CA THR A 210 23.51 -11.07 11.69
C THR A 210 23.26 -12.18 12.70
N ASN A 211 23.42 -13.43 12.28
CA ASN A 211 23.45 -14.61 13.15
C ASN A 211 24.68 -14.68 14.08
N GLU A 212 25.54 -13.67 14.07
CA GLU A 212 26.56 -13.45 15.11
C GLU A 212 26.21 -12.29 16.06
N GLY A 213 25.08 -11.61 15.86
CA GLY A 213 24.62 -10.51 16.70
C GLY A 213 25.14 -9.14 16.31
N ILE A 214 25.79 -9.03 15.16
CA ILE A 214 26.36 -7.77 14.68
C ILE A 214 25.31 -7.04 13.84
N LEU A 215 24.99 -5.79 14.18
CA LEU A 215 24.15 -4.95 13.34
C LEU A 215 24.91 -4.57 12.06
N LYS A 216 24.49 -5.14 10.92
CA LYS A 216 25.07 -4.87 9.61
C LYS A 216 24.06 -5.31 8.56
N TRP A 217 23.58 -4.41 7.72
CA TRP A 217 22.69 -4.77 6.60
C TRP A 217 23.47 -5.52 5.50
N GLN A 218 22.99 -6.69 5.06
CA GLN A 218 23.64 -7.50 4.02
C GLN A 218 23.30 -6.98 2.62
N ASN A 219 22.10 -6.42 2.44
CA ASN A 219 21.47 -6.07 1.15
C ASN A 219 21.31 -7.28 0.22
N GLU A 220 21.31 -8.49 0.77
CA GLU A 220 21.15 -9.79 0.09
C GLU A 220 20.78 -10.85 1.14
N LEU A 221 20.17 -11.94 0.71
CA LEU A 221 20.09 -13.16 1.50
C LEU A 221 21.43 -13.90 1.41
N ASN A 222 22.11 -14.09 2.54
CA ASN A 222 23.39 -14.82 2.62
C ASN A 222 23.54 -15.60 3.94
N SER A 223 24.71 -16.18 4.17
CA SER A 223 24.98 -16.99 5.37
C SER A 223 24.82 -16.25 6.70
N SER A 224 24.83 -14.92 6.70
CA SER A 224 24.72 -14.12 7.92
C SER A 224 23.27 -13.85 8.35
N ASN A 225 22.27 -14.01 7.46
CA ASN A 225 20.86 -13.78 7.77
C ASN A 225 19.93 -14.95 7.40
N ILE A 226 20.48 -16.03 6.81
CA ILE A 226 19.72 -17.22 6.42
C ILE A 226 18.95 -17.86 7.58
N ASP A 227 19.51 -17.86 8.79
CA ASP A 227 18.85 -18.47 9.95
C ASP A 227 17.54 -17.76 10.31
N PHE A 228 17.46 -16.44 10.13
CA PHE A 228 16.21 -15.71 10.35
C PHE A 228 15.21 -15.99 9.23
N PHE A 229 15.66 -15.94 7.97
CA PHE A 229 14.82 -16.24 6.81
C PHE A 229 14.16 -17.61 6.93
N LEU A 230 14.92 -18.65 7.32
CA LEU A 230 14.40 -20.01 7.48
C LEU A 230 13.35 -20.18 8.59
N ASN A 231 13.24 -19.23 9.52
CA ASN A 231 12.36 -19.30 10.68
C ASN A 231 11.19 -18.29 10.64
N CYS A 232 10.96 -17.60 9.52
CA CYS A 232 9.84 -16.68 9.29
C CYS A 232 9.27 -16.80 7.87
N ASP A 233 8.19 -16.06 7.59
CA ASP A 233 7.47 -16.11 6.32
C ASP A 233 8.20 -15.38 5.18
N GLY A 234 9.05 -14.40 5.52
CA GLY A 234 9.85 -13.70 4.52
C GLY A 234 10.92 -12.80 5.09
N ILE A 235 11.88 -12.45 4.24
CA ILE A 235 12.94 -11.48 4.56
C ILE A 235 12.76 -10.21 3.74
N TYR A 236 12.80 -9.08 4.42
CA TYR A 236 12.87 -7.75 3.83
C TYR A 236 14.35 -7.33 3.77
N LEU A 237 14.95 -7.42 2.58
CA LEU A 237 16.33 -7.01 2.33
C LEU A 237 16.50 -5.49 2.32
N ASN A 238 17.62 -5.00 2.84
CA ASN A 238 17.93 -3.58 2.79
C ASN A 238 18.12 -3.08 1.35
N TYR A 239 17.86 -1.79 1.13
CA TYR A 239 17.73 -1.18 -0.20
C TYR A 239 19.05 -0.91 -0.95
N ASN A 240 20.22 -1.19 -0.36
CA ASN A 240 21.54 -0.95 -0.95
C ASN A 240 22.11 -2.16 -1.73
N TRP A 241 21.26 -2.84 -2.50
CA TRP A 241 21.58 -4.06 -3.23
C TRP A 241 22.23 -3.78 -4.61
N THR A 242 22.79 -4.82 -5.22
CA THR A 242 23.29 -4.85 -6.61
C THR A 242 22.68 -6.03 -7.34
N LYS A 243 22.76 -6.08 -8.67
CA LYS A 243 22.24 -7.22 -9.45
C LYS A 243 22.81 -8.56 -8.96
N SER A 244 24.13 -8.66 -8.78
CA SER A 244 24.77 -9.89 -8.29
C SER A 244 24.25 -10.33 -6.91
N LYS A 245 23.89 -9.38 -6.04
CA LYS A 245 23.33 -9.65 -4.72
C LYS A 245 21.91 -10.24 -4.81
N LEU A 246 21.11 -9.77 -5.75
CA LEU A 246 19.79 -10.34 -6.02
C LEU A 246 19.92 -11.78 -6.54
N GLU A 247 20.80 -12.00 -7.51
CA GLU A 247 21.09 -13.33 -8.06
C GLU A 247 21.56 -14.31 -6.97
N ASN A 248 22.50 -13.88 -6.11
CA ASN A 248 22.96 -14.67 -4.96
C ASN A 248 21.82 -15.05 -4.02
N SER A 249 20.91 -14.10 -3.76
CA SER A 249 19.75 -14.32 -2.89
C SER A 249 18.83 -15.40 -3.47
N CYS A 250 18.56 -15.34 -4.77
CA CYS A 250 17.79 -16.36 -5.49
C CYS A 250 18.44 -17.74 -5.42
N VAL A 251 19.76 -17.82 -5.62
CA VAL A 251 20.52 -19.08 -5.56
C VAL A 251 20.44 -19.69 -4.16
N LEU A 252 20.60 -18.88 -3.12
CA LEU A 252 20.61 -19.37 -1.74
C LEU A 252 19.21 -19.80 -1.27
N ALA A 253 18.14 -19.07 -1.59
CA ALA A 253 16.79 -19.53 -1.26
C ALA A 253 16.47 -20.88 -1.93
N LYS A 254 16.82 -21.03 -3.21
CA LYS A 254 16.64 -22.30 -3.95
C LYS A 254 17.44 -23.44 -3.33
N SER A 255 18.68 -23.21 -2.90
CA SER A 255 19.50 -24.26 -2.28
C SER A 255 18.94 -24.76 -0.93
N HIS A 256 18.11 -23.94 -0.28
CA HIS A 256 17.37 -24.29 0.93
C HIS A 256 15.91 -24.69 0.70
N ASN A 257 15.47 -24.88 -0.56
CA ASN A 257 14.08 -25.17 -0.93
C ASN A 257 13.06 -24.14 -0.40
N ARG A 258 13.46 -22.88 -0.28
CA ARG A 258 12.57 -21.77 0.02
C ARG A 258 12.13 -21.07 -1.25
N ASP A 259 10.91 -20.55 -1.24
CA ASP A 259 10.42 -19.74 -2.34
C ASP A 259 11.20 -18.42 -2.38
N MET A 260 11.60 -18.00 -3.58
CA MET A 260 12.24 -16.71 -3.79
C MET A 260 11.24 -15.56 -3.62
N HIS A 261 9.94 -15.82 -3.74
CA HIS A 261 8.90 -14.83 -3.48
C HIS A 261 8.78 -14.44 -1.99
N ASP A 262 9.45 -15.17 -1.09
CA ASP A 262 9.58 -14.80 0.33
C ASP A 262 10.70 -13.75 0.56
N ILE A 263 11.46 -13.40 -0.49
CA ILE A 263 12.49 -12.37 -0.44
C ILE A 263 11.91 -11.07 -0.97
N PHE A 264 11.63 -10.14 -0.07
CA PHE A 264 11.19 -8.78 -0.37
C PHE A 264 12.40 -7.85 -0.46
N VAL A 265 12.76 -7.48 -1.68
CA VAL A 265 13.90 -6.58 -1.92
C VAL A 265 13.49 -5.14 -1.61
N GLY A 266 14.26 -4.46 -0.77
CA GLY A 266 13.98 -3.08 -0.39
C GLY A 266 14.11 -2.10 -1.55
N LEU A 267 13.07 -1.27 -1.70
CA LEU A 267 13.03 -0.13 -2.60
C LEU A 267 12.75 1.11 -1.75
N ASP A 268 13.77 1.92 -1.50
CA ASP A 268 13.60 3.18 -0.77
C ASP A 268 13.21 4.33 -1.71
N VAL A 269 11.97 4.80 -1.57
CA VAL A 269 11.42 5.89 -2.39
C VAL A 269 12.14 7.22 -2.11
N TRP A 270 12.83 7.37 -0.98
CA TRP A 270 13.69 8.54 -0.74
C TRP A 270 15.05 8.46 -1.41
N GLY A 271 15.41 7.29 -1.97
CA GLY A 271 16.63 7.13 -2.76
C GLY A 271 17.92 7.07 -1.96
N ARG A 272 17.90 6.69 -0.67
CA ARG A 272 19.10 6.63 0.19
C ARG A 272 20.00 5.44 -0.18
N GLY A 273 20.69 5.53 -1.32
CA GLY A 273 21.55 4.46 -1.85
C GLY A 273 20.81 3.35 -2.61
N CYS A 274 19.48 3.48 -2.71
CA CYS A 274 18.63 2.62 -3.52
C CYS A 274 18.93 2.80 -5.01
N PRO A 275 19.03 1.70 -5.78
CA PRO A 275 19.21 1.79 -7.21
C PRO A 275 18.19 2.71 -7.91
N GLY A 276 18.65 3.55 -8.84
CA GLY A 276 17.82 4.55 -9.52
C GLY A 276 17.54 5.84 -8.72
N GLY A 277 17.83 5.88 -7.41
CA GLY A 277 17.80 7.11 -6.61
C GLY A 277 16.41 7.56 -6.13
N GLY A 278 15.41 6.68 -6.10
CA GLY A 278 14.09 6.95 -5.52
C GLY A 278 13.20 7.90 -6.32
N GLY A 279 12.17 8.46 -5.67
CA GLY A 279 11.15 9.31 -6.26
C GLY A 279 10.51 8.65 -7.49
N PHE A 280 10.29 9.41 -8.56
CA PHE A 280 9.79 8.84 -9.81
C PHE A 280 10.71 7.79 -10.45
N ASN A 281 12.00 7.77 -10.10
CA ASN A 281 12.95 6.76 -10.59
C ASN A 281 12.87 5.46 -9.79
N SER A 282 12.03 5.36 -8.75
CA SER A 282 11.72 4.09 -8.07
C SER A 282 11.32 2.97 -9.04
N THR A 283 10.72 3.32 -10.18
CA THR A 283 10.40 2.41 -11.27
C THR A 283 11.62 1.62 -11.78
N TYR A 284 12.80 2.23 -11.79
CA TYR A 284 14.04 1.56 -12.18
C TYR A 284 14.38 0.41 -11.23
N ALA A 285 14.37 0.68 -9.92
CA ALA A 285 14.61 -0.36 -8.91
C ALA A 285 13.56 -1.46 -8.99
N LEU A 286 12.27 -1.09 -9.06
CA LEU A 286 11.18 -2.06 -9.16
C LEU A 286 11.35 -2.98 -10.37
N GLN A 287 11.64 -2.41 -11.55
CA GLN A 287 11.89 -3.21 -12.75
C GLN A 287 13.03 -4.20 -12.53
N LYS A 288 14.17 -3.76 -11.99
CA LYS A 288 15.33 -4.64 -11.75
C LYS A 288 15.05 -5.77 -10.77
N ILE A 289 14.25 -5.51 -9.74
CA ILE A 289 13.81 -6.53 -8.78
C ILE A 289 12.91 -7.55 -9.48
N ARG A 290 11.95 -7.09 -10.30
CA ARG A 290 11.02 -7.96 -11.03
C ARG A 290 11.67 -8.76 -12.16
N ASP A 291 12.70 -8.20 -12.81
CA ASP A 291 13.50 -8.90 -13.83
C ASP A 291 14.15 -10.17 -13.25
N GLU A 292 14.49 -10.17 -11.94
CA GLU A 292 15.02 -11.33 -11.21
C GLU A 292 13.93 -12.24 -10.61
N GLY A 293 12.65 -11.91 -10.81
CA GLY A 293 11.51 -12.67 -10.27
C GLY A 293 11.29 -12.51 -8.76
N LEU A 294 11.88 -11.50 -8.12
CA LEU A 294 11.83 -11.30 -6.67
C LEU A 294 10.66 -10.42 -6.23
N SER A 295 10.23 -10.61 -4.97
CA SER A 295 9.26 -9.73 -4.31
C SER A 295 9.90 -8.39 -3.97
N VAL A 296 9.09 -7.35 -3.80
CA VAL A 296 9.56 -5.98 -3.49
C VAL A 296 8.94 -5.49 -2.19
N ALA A 297 9.72 -4.76 -1.39
CA ALA A 297 9.21 -3.96 -0.29
C ALA A 297 9.45 -2.47 -0.57
N ILE A 298 8.37 -1.76 -0.91
CA ILE A 298 8.37 -0.33 -1.20
C ILE A 298 8.36 0.45 0.11
N PHE A 299 9.47 1.11 0.43
CA PHE A 299 9.63 1.87 1.67
C PHE A 299 9.28 3.35 1.49
N SER A 300 8.44 3.86 2.39
CA SER A 300 8.07 5.28 2.52
C SER A 300 7.58 5.92 1.21
N PRO A 301 6.56 5.34 0.53
CA PRO A 301 5.97 5.95 -0.67
C PRO A 301 5.20 7.25 -0.38
N SER A 302 4.96 7.55 0.90
CA SER A 302 4.47 8.83 1.41
C SER A 302 5.35 10.03 1.00
N TRP A 303 6.52 9.79 0.41
CA TRP A 303 7.34 10.79 -0.28
C TRP A 303 6.52 11.76 -1.16
N THR A 304 5.53 11.28 -1.93
CA THR A 304 4.65 12.12 -2.78
C THR A 304 3.87 13.17 -1.98
N HIS A 305 3.66 12.93 -0.69
CA HIS A 305 3.02 13.85 0.24
C HIS A 305 4.05 14.63 1.04
N GLU A 306 5.00 13.95 1.68
CA GLU A 306 5.93 14.54 2.62
C GLU A 306 6.92 15.49 1.91
N PHE A 307 7.51 15.03 0.80
CA PHE A 307 8.49 15.82 0.05
C PHE A 307 7.87 17.06 -0.57
N PHE A 308 6.59 17.00 -0.97
CA PHE A 308 5.86 18.11 -1.62
C PHE A 308 4.95 18.88 -0.65
N GLU A 309 5.05 18.65 0.66
CA GLU A 309 4.24 19.31 1.68
C GLU A 309 2.73 19.23 1.42
N SER A 310 2.23 18.07 1.00
CA SER A 310 0.83 17.80 0.59
C SER A 310 0.30 18.56 -0.64
N LYS A 311 1.11 19.41 -1.28
CA LYS A 311 0.72 20.15 -2.49
C LYS A 311 0.65 19.21 -3.68
N LEU A 312 -0.46 19.23 -4.42
CA LEU A 312 -0.70 18.35 -5.58
C LEU A 312 -0.57 16.86 -5.21
N PHE A 313 -0.84 16.49 -3.95
CA PHE A 313 -0.59 15.15 -3.45
C PHE A 313 -1.29 14.07 -4.29
N GLN A 314 -2.57 14.23 -4.59
CA GLN A 314 -3.32 13.21 -5.33
C GLN A 314 -2.77 13.05 -6.75
N GLU A 315 -2.47 14.16 -7.43
CA GLU A 315 -1.91 14.14 -8.77
C GLU A 315 -0.52 13.51 -8.81
N LEU A 316 0.33 13.78 -7.81
CA LEU A 316 1.67 13.22 -7.71
C LEU A 316 1.66 11.74 -7.27
N GLU A 317 0.72 11.35 -6.41
CA GLU A 317 0.48 9.95 -6.00
C GLU A 317 0.05 9.12 -7.21
N ASP A 318 -0.96 9.59 -7.94
CA ASP A 318 -1.44 8.93 -9.17
C ASP A 318 -0.33 8.81 -10.23
N LEU A 319 0.49 9.87 -10.41
CA LEU A 319 1.64 9.85 -11.31
C LEU A 319 2.69 8.82 -10.89
N PHE A 320 2.99 8.75 -9.58
CA PHE A 320 4.00 7.84 -9.03
C PHE A 320 3.58 6.40 -9.22
N TRP A 321 2.37 6.05 -8.79
CA TRP A 321 1.84 4.70 -8.91
C TRP A 321 1.60 4.28 -10.35
N ALA A 322 1.23 5.19 -11.25
CA ALA A 322 1.12 4.89 -12.68
C ALA A 322 2.44 4.43 -13.31
N GLN A 323 3.60 4.82 -12.77
CA GLN A 323 4.89 4.31 -13.27
C GLN A 323 5.23 2.92 -12.74
N LEU A 324 4.82 2.62 -11.51
CA LEU A 324 5.06 1.32 -10.88
C LEU A 324 4.12 0.25 -11.42
N PHE A 325 2.87 0.62 -11.73
CA PHE A 325 1.78 -0.27 -12.11
C PHE A 325 2.14 -1.35 -13.13
N PRO A 326 2.91 -1.08 -14.21
CA PRO A 326 3.30 -2.11 -15.17
C PRO A 326 4.08 -3.30 -14.59
N TYR A 327 4.70 -3.13 -13.43
CA TYR A 327 5.54 -4.12 -12.74
C TYR A 327 4.85 -4.73 -11.50
N LEU A 328 3.56 -4.42 -11.30
CA LEU A 328 2.74 -4.94 -10.22
C LEU A 328 1.81 -6.03 -10.73
N TYR A 329 1.38 -6.89 -9.81
CA TYR A 329 0.33 -7.87 -10.03
C TYR A 329 -0.93 -7.40 -9.32
N ILE A 330 -2.06 -7.42 -10.03
CA ILE A 330 -3.29 -6.79 -9.58
C ILE A 330 -4.20 -7.85 -8.96
N HIS A 331 -4.42 -7.73 -7.66
CA HIS A 331 -5.27 -8.63 -6.89
C HIS A 331 -6.74 -8.33 -7.14
N VAL A 332 -7.54 -9.40 -7.09
CA VAL A 332 -8.97 -9.34 -7.38
C VAL A 332 -9.74 -9.72 -6.11
N PRO A 333 -10.37 -8.75 -5.43
CA PRO A 333 -11.18 -9.02 -4.25
C PRO A 333 -12.46 -9.79 -4.63
N ILE A 334 -12.83 -10.73 -3.76
CA ILE A 334 -14.03 -11.55 -3.88
C ILE A 334 -15.18 -10.92 -3.07
N TYR A 335 -16.36 -10.90 -3.69
CA TYR A 335 -17.64 -10.55 -3.08
C TYR A 335 -18.59 -11.74 -3.29
N GLU A 336 -18.67 -12.62 -2.29
CA GLU A 336 -19.58 -13.77 -2.28
C GLU A 336 -20.84 -13.38 -1.52
N ASP A 337 -22.02 -13.44 -2.17
CA ASP A 337 -23.31 -13.08 -1.56
C ASP A 337 -23.37 -11.66 -0.95
N GLU A 338 -22.48 -10.77 -1.41
CA GLU A 338 -22.32 -9.40 -0.93
C GLU A 338 -22.66 -8.36 -2.01
N ILE A 339 -23.10 -7.18 -1.59
CA ILE A 339 -23.30 -6.04 -2.48
C ILE A 339 -21.95 -5.34 -2.71
N PHE A 340 -21.43 -5.42 -3.92
CA PHE A 340 -20.35 -4.52 -4.35
C PHE A 340 -20.87 -3.08 -4.43
N LYS A 341 -20.36 -2.19 -3.56
CA LYS A 341 -20.73 -0.78 -3.51
C LYS A 341 -19.50 0.11 -3.32
N THR A 342 -19.38 1.15 -4.13
CA THR A 342 -18.39 2.20 -3.92
C THR A 342 -18.94 3.58 -4.25
N SER A 343 -18.53 4.57 -3.45
CA SER A 343 -18.68 5.99 -3.77
C SER A 343 -17.34 6.63 -4.17
N PHE A 344 -16.29 5.83 -4.29
CA PHE A 344 -14.89 6.25 -4.50
C PHE A 344 -14.29 7.06 -3.33
N CYS A 345 -14.99 7.21 -2.20
CA CYS A 345 -14.47 7.95 -1.06
C CYS A 345 -13.13 7.39 -0.56
N HIS A 346 -12.07 8.20 -0.59
CA HIS A 346 -10.73 7.86 -0.10
C HIS A 346 -10.61 7.79 1.44
N GLY A 347 -11.70 8.04 2.18
CA GLY A 347 -11.67 8.18 3.64
C GLY A 347 -11.32 9.60 4.11
N SER A 348 -11.30 10.58 3.21
CA SER A 348 -11.11 12.00 3.53
C SER A 348 -11.89 12.87 2.56
N GLY A 349 -12.22 14.09 2.99
CA GLY A 349 -12.89 15.08 2.16
C GLY A 349 -12.94 16.45 2.83
N SER A 350 -13.10 17.50 2.02
CA SER A 350 -13.33 18.88 2.50
C SER A 350 -14.71 19.02 3.14
N SER A 351 -15.63 18.12 2.77
CA SER A 351 -16.95 17.91 3.34
C SER A 351 -17.26 16.43 3.35
N TYR A 352 -18.11 15.97 4.27
CA TYR A 352 -18.76 14.67 4.16
C TYR A 352 -20.11 14.86 3.45
N TYR A 353 -20.43 14.00 2.47
CA TYR A 353 -21.70 14.00 1.76
C TYR A 353 -22.54 12.80 2.15
N LEU A 354 -23.85 13.00 2.25
CA LEU A 354 -24.84 11.94 2.41
C LEU A 354 -25.98 12.19 1.40
N CYS A 355 -26.24 11.20 0.54
CA CYS A 355 -27.22 11.29 -0.53
C CYS A 355 -27.06 12.56 -1.40
N GLY A 356 -25.83 12.95 -1.72
CA GLY A 356 -25.52 14.14 -2.51
C GLY A 356 -25.51 15.46 -1.73
N GLN A 357 -25.87 15.45 -0.44
CA GLN A 357 -25.94 16.66 0.39
C GLN A 357 -24.75 16.76 1.33
N ALA A 358 -24.03 17.89 1.23
CA ALA A 358 -22.93 18.21 2.14
C ALA A 358 -23.44 18.33 3.58
N GLN A 359 -22.68 17.76 4.52
CA GLN A 359 -22.98 17.80 5.94
C GLN A 359 -22.30 19.03 6.58
N TYR A 360 -23.10 19.85 7.26
CA TYR A 360 -22.66 21.11 7.87
C TYR A 360 -22.71 21.06 9.40
N THR A 361 -21.92 21.90 10.06
CA THR A 361 -22.11 22.21 11.47
C THR A 361 -23.42 22.94 11.69
N ALA A 362 -24.24 22.44 12.63
CA ALA A 362 -25.51 23.07 13.02
C ALA A 362 -25.40 24.55 13.42
N ASN A 363 -24.20 25.00 13.84
CA ASN A 363 -23.99 26.34 14.39
C ASN A 363 -23.24 27.32 13.46
N THR A 364 -22.46 26.85 12.48
CA THR A 364 -21.64 27.73 11.61
C THR A 364 -21.95 27.61 10.13
N PHE A 365 -22.78 26.65 9.70
CA PHE A 365 -23.02 26.35 8.28
C PHE A 365 -21.74 26.13 7.47
N GLU A 366 -20.64 25.77 8.13
CA GLU A 366 -19.37 25.42 7.50
C GLU A 366 -19.33 23.91 7.25
N ALA A 367 -18.88 23.54 6.06
CA ALA A 367 -18.57 22.16 5.76
C ALA A 367 -17.47 21.66 6.70
N LYS A 368 -17.68 20.48 7.29
CA LYS A 368 -16.63 19.82 8.08
C LYS A 368 -15.78 18.96 7.17
N SER A 369 -14.51 19.33 7.04
CA SER A 369 -13.50 18.39 6.60
C SER A 369 -13.45 17.20 7.55
N PHE A 370 -13.15 16.04 6.99
CA PHE A 370 -13.01 14.81 7.77
C PHE A 370 -11.85 13.99 7.21
N TYR A 371 -11.23 13.23 8.12
CA TYR A 371 -10.26 12.21 7.83
C TYR A 371 -10.58 10.98 8.67
N ASN A 372 -10.98 9.89 8.03
CA ASN A 372 -11.21 8.61 8.66
C ASN A 372 -11.07 7.49 7.60
N LEU A 373 -9.92 6.82 7.62
CA LEU A 373 -9.61 5.74 6.67
C LEU A 373 -10.56 4.55 6.77
N SER A 374 -11.21 4.31 7.91
CA SER A 374 -12.23 3.25 8.02
C SER A 374 -13.47 3.51 7.15
N LEU A 375 -13.68 4.77 6.74
CA LEU A 375 -14.75 5.18 5.82
C LEU A 375 -14.33 5.11 4.35
N GLN A 376 -13.11 4.64 4.06
CA GLN A 376 -12.67 4.42 2.69
C GLN A 376 -13.53 3.33 2.04
N LYS A 377 -13.98 3.58 0.80
CA LYS A 377 -14.77 2.64 -0.01
C LYS A 377 -13.84 1.84 -0.93
N PRO A 378 -14.32 0.76 -1.60
CA PRO A 378 -13.54 0.07 -2.61
C PRO A 378 -12.96 1.03 -3.66
N GLN A 379 -11.64 0.97 -3.85
CA GLN A 379 -10.88 1.85 -4.73
C GLN A 379 -10.64 1.24 -6.12
N ILE A 380 -10.43 2.11 -7.10
CA ILE A 380 -10.15 1.74 -8.50
C ILE A 380 -8.93 0.82 -8.54
N SER A 381 -9.03 -0.27 -9.32
CA SER A 381 -8.00 -1.32 -9.36
C SER A 381 -7.05 -1.20 -10.55
N VAL A 382 -7.07 -0.07 -11.26
CA VAL A 382 -6.33 0.17 -12.51
C VAL A 382 -5.74 1.57 -12.53
N PRO A 383 -4.64 1.82 -13.25
CA PRO A 383 -4.00 3.13 -13.27
C PRO A 383 -4.74 4.06 -14.24
N ILE A 384 -4.54 5.36 -14.06
CA ILE A 384 -5.07 6.35 -15.01
C ILE A 384 -4.33 6.19 -16.37
N PRO A 385 -5.04 5.94 -17.50
CA PRO A 385 -4.45 5.46 -18.76
C PRO A 385 -3.38 6.35 -19.43
N HIS A 386 -3.26 7.60 -18.99
CA HIS A 386 -2.41 8.61 -19.64
C HIS A 386 -1.29 9.14 -18.73
N LEU A 387 -1.15 8.62 -17.51
CA LEU A 387 -0.15 9.11 -16.54
C LEU A 387 1.23 8.48 -16.68
N LYS A 388 1.38 7.41 -17.48
CA LYS A 388 2.71 6.87 -17.79
C LYS A 388 3.59 7.93 -18.47
N PHE A 389 4.84 8.03 -18.03
CA PHE A 389 5.79 8.96 -18.63
C PHE A 389 6.12 8.55 -20.07
N THR A 390 6.02 9.51 -20.97
CA THR A 390 6.51 9.46 -22.36
C THR A 390 7.90 10.08 -22.49
N TYR A 391 8.27 10.94 -21.53
CA TYR A 391 9.61 11.49 -21.38
C TYR A 391 9.93 11.60 -19.90
N PHE A 392 11.14 11.23 -19.53
CA PHE A 392 11.67 11.40 -18.19
C PHE A 392 13.19 11.60 -18.29
N PRO A 393 13.83 12.27 -17.32
CA PRO A 393 15.27 12.44 -17.29
C PRO A 393 15.93 11.06 -17.22
N GLU A 394 16.78 10.73 -18.19
CA GLU A 394 17.49 9.45 -18.16
C GLU A 394 18.48 9.45 -16.99
N PRO A 395 18.46 8.39 -16.15
CA PRO A 395 19.54 8.19 -15.19
C PRO A 395 20.86 8.02 -15.96
N PRO A 396 22.01 8.37 -15.36
CA PRO A 396 23.30 8.08 -15.98
C PRO A 396 23.40 6.60 -16.36
N GLU A 397 24.04 6.31 -17.49
CA GLU A 397 24.28 4.92 -17.90
C GLU A 397 25.09 4.19 -16.82
N PRO A 398 24.72 2.96 -16.47
CA PRO A 398 25.46 2.17 -15.50
C PRO A 398 26.87 1.89 -16.03
N ILE A 399 27.87 2.17 -15.20
CA ILE A 399 29.28 1.89 -15.52
C ILE A 399 29.52 0.39 -15.70
N ASN A 400 28.76 -0.45 -14.98
CA ASN A 400 28.76 -1.90 -15.09
C ASN A 400 27.44 -2.48 -14.52
N GLU A 401 27.24 -3.80 -14.62
CA GLU A 401 26.02 -4.47 -14.16
C GLU A 401 25.73 -4.34 -12.64
N ASN A 402 26.74 -3.99 -11.84
CA ASN A 402 26.61 -3.75 -10.40
C ASN A 402 26.59 -2.25 -10.03
N ASP A 403 26.59 -1.36 -11.02
CA ASP A 403 26.36 0.06 -10.78
C ASP A 403 24.92 0.28 -10.31
N ARG A 404 24.78 0.96 -9.18
CA ARG A 404 23.48 1.27 -8.57
C ARG A 404 22.79 2.44 -9.27
N ASN A 405 23.44 3.13 -10.21
CA ASN A 405 22.88 4.29 -10.91
C ASN A 405 22.35 5.36 -9.93
N GLU A 406 23.15 5.68 -8.91
CA GLU A 406 22.83 6.74 -7.96
C GLU A 406 22.78 8.09 -8.71
N CYS A 407 21.61 8.75 -8.69
CA CYS A 407 21.43 10.01 -9.40
C CYS A 407 22.21 11.15 -8.69
N ALA A 408 22.95 11.96 -9.46
CA ALA A 408 23.73 13.07 -8.90
C ALA A 408 22.82 14.13 -8.23
N LYS A 409 23.15 14.52 -6.98
CA LYS A 409 22.44 15.52 -6.14
C LYS A 409 22.56 16.97 -6.64
N LYS A 410 22.63 17.23 -7.95
CA LYS A 410 22.67 18.61 -8.44
C LYS A 410 21.23 19.16 -8.46
N PRO A 411 21.00 20.40 -8.00
CA PRO A 411 19.69 21.04 -8.06
C PRO A 411 19.39 21.41 -9.51
N ILE A 412 18.95 20.42 -10.27
CA ILE A 412 18.50 20.56 -11.65
C ILE A 412 16.98 20.46 -11.61
N GLN A 413 16.32 21.32 -12.35
CA GLN A 413 14.89 21.17 -12.58
C GLN A 413 14.67 19.87 -13.37
N TYR A 414 13.93 18.93 -12.81
CA TYR A 414 13.52 17.72 -13.53
C TYR A 414 12.26 18.01 -14.32
N VAL A 415 12.22 17.52 -15.56
CA VAL A 415 11.08 17.66 -16.45
C VAL A 415 10.65 16.26 -16.86
N TYR A 416 9.41 15.93 -16.56
CA TYR A 416 8.76 14.70 -16.99
C TYR A 416 7.61 15.07 -17.92
N GLU A 417 7.25 14.17 -18.81
CA GLU A 417 6.07 14.34 -19.64
C GLU A 417 5.27 13.06 -19.67
N THR A 418 3.95 13.20 -19.66
CA THR A 418 3.00 12.14 -19.98
C THR A 418 2.33 12.44 -21.31
N LYS A 419 1.35 11.63 -21.71
CA LYS A 419 0.54 11.95 -22.89
C LYS A 419 -0.24 13.26 -22.73
N LYS A 420 -0.65 13.64 -21.51
CA LYS A 420 -1.45 14.85 -21.26
C LYS A 420 -0.71 15.98 -20.54
N HIS A 421 0.33 15.67 -19.77
CA HIS A 421 0.92 16.65 -18.86
C HIS A 421 2.43 16.85 -19.11
N ILE A 422 2.91 18.06 -18.83
CA ILE A 422 4.31 18.36 -18.57
C ILE A 422 4.44 18.62 -17.07
N ILE A 423 5.29 17.86 -16.40
CA ILE A 423 5.52 17.94 -14.96
C ILE A 423 6.92 18.51 -14.76
N ARG A 424 7.03 19.60 -13.98
CA ARG A 424 8.30 20.23 -13.65
C ARG A 424 8.51 20.20 -12.16
N ILE A 425 9.66 19.68 -11.73
CA ILE A 425 10.00 19.55 -10.31
C ILE A 425 11.31 20.29 -10.07
N LEU A 426 11.28 21.22 -9.12
CA LEU A 426 12.46 21.90 -8.62
C LEU A 426 12.44 21.82 -7.09
N LYS A 427 13.33 20.99 -6.52
CA LYS A 427 13.28 20.63 -5.10
C LYS A 427 11.89 20.10 -4.73
N ASN A 428 11.26 20.63 -3.69
CA ASN A 428 9.92 20.28 -3.22
C ASN A 428 8.77 20.97 -3.98
N VAL A 429 9.05 21.74 -5.04
CA VAL A 429 8.01 22.44 -5.80
C VAL A 429 7.76 21.69 -7.09
N ALA A 430 6.53 21.19 -7.24
CA ALA A 430 6.03 20.60 -8.48
C ALA A 430 5.05 21.56 -9.19
N SER A 431 5.06 21.54 -10.51
CA SER A 431 3.99 22.10 -11.33
C SER A 431 3.59 21.11 -12.42
N ILE A 432 2.30 21.04 -12.69
CA ILE A 432 1.69 20.17 -13.70
C ILE A 432 0.97 21.08 -14.69
N GLN A 433 1.27 20.93 -15.97
CA GLN A 433 0.71 21.73 -17.06
C GLN A 433 0.14 20.83 -18.15
N ASP A 434 -1.06 21.13 -18.62
CA ASP A 434 -1.67 20.40 -19.75
C ASP A 434 -0.92 20.67 -21.06
N LYS A 435 -0.75 19.61 -21.85
CA LYS A 435 -0.26 19.69 -23.23
C LYS A 435 -1.38 20.17 -24.15
N ILE A 436 -1.05 21.07 -25.08
CA ILE A 436 -1.96 21.56 -26.11
C ILE A 436 -1.52 20.97 -27.47
N PRO A 437 -2.42 20.34 -28.25
CA PRO A 437 -3.82 20.04 -27.93
C PRO A 437 -3.97 18.84 -26.98
N ILE A 438 -5.02 18.84 -26.16
CA ILE A 438 -5.31 17.74 -25.23
C ILE A 438 -5.77 16.51 -26.04
N LEU A 439 -4.96 15.46 -26.03
CA LEU A 439 -5.25 14.18 -26.71
C LEU A 439 -6.64 13.60 -26.38
N ASP A 440 -7.24 12.94 -27.37
CA ASP A 440 -8.56 12.32 -27.30
C ASP A 440 -8.49 10.92 -26.71
N VAL A 441 -8.23 10.82 -25.41
CA VAL A 441 -8.27 9.53 -24.70
C VAL A 441 -9.23 9.64 -23.52
N ASN A 442 -10.13 8.67 -23.43
CA ASN A 442 -11.01 8.48 -22.27
C ASN A 442 -10.15 8.36 -21.00
N ASN A 443 -10.47 9.17 -19.98
CA ASN A 443 -9.79 9.13 -18.70
C ASN A 443 -10.74 9.43 -17.55
N PHE A 444 -10.22 9.26 -16.34
CA PHE A 444 -10.92 9.56 -15.12
C PHE A 444 -10.02 10.32 -14.14
N GLU A 445 -10.64 11.10 -13.29
CA GLU A 445 -10.00 11.97 -12.30
C GLU A 445 -10.80 11.90 -10.99
N PHE A 446 -10.14 11.90 -9.84
CA PHE A 446 -10.84 12.02 -8.57
C PHE A 446 -11.39 13.44 -8.40
N CYS A 447 -12.63 13.54 -7.94
CA CYS A 447 -13.30 14.81 -7.66
C CYS A 447 -13.63 14.88 -6.17
N ASN A 448 -13.09 15.88 -5.47
CA ASN A 448 -13.33 16.15 -4.04
C ASN A 448 -14.28 17.34 -3.80
N GLN A 449 -14.86 17.90 -4.87
CA GLN A 449 -15.73 19.08 -4.78
C GLN A 449 -17.16 18.71 -4.36
N PHE A 450 -17.64 17.53 -4.74
CA PHE A 450 -18.94 16.98 -4.38
C PHE A 450 -18.87 15.46 -4.38
N SER A 451 -19.81 14.83 -3.68
CA SER A 451 -19.95 13.37 -3.66
C SER A 451 -21.40 12.99 -3.40
N TYR A 452 -21.78 11.76 -3.74
CA TYR A 452 -23.03 11.19 -3.28
C TYR A 452 -22.93 10.69 -1.83
N GLU A 453 -21.82 10.05 -1.47
CA GLU A 453 -21.56 9.51 -0.13
C GLU A 453 -20.06 9.62 0.19
N GLY A 454 -19.70 10.20 1.33
CA GLY A 454 -18.30 10.35 1.73
C GLY A 454 -17.64 11.63 1.20
N GLY A 455 -16.35 11.59 0.86
CA GLY A 455 -15.54 12.79 0.63
C GLY A 455 -15.18 13.14 -0.81
N GLY A 456 -15.60 12.32 -1.78
CA GLY A 456 -15.38 12.57 -3.20
C GLY A 456 -16.07 11.54 -4.09
N CYS A 457 -15.94 11.71 -5.40
CA CYS A 457 -16.46 10.82 -6.43
C CYS A 457 -15.51 10.75 -7.62
N LEU A 458 -15.81 9.90 -8.61
CA LEU A 458 -15.02 9.79 -9.83
C LEU A 458 -15.62 10.66 -10.95
N LYS A 459 -14.80 11.50 -11.56
CA LYS A 459 -15.15 12.24 -12.79
C LYS A 459 -14.67 11.44 -13.99
N LEU A 460 -15.61 10.97 -14.80
CA LEU A 460 -15.33 10.29 -16.07
C LEU A 460 -15.34 11.31 -17.21
N ILE A 461 -14.29 11.29 -18.03
CA ILE A 461 -14.16 12.16 -19.21
C ILE A 461 -14.14 11.24 -20.43
N THR A 462 -15.27 11.19 -21.13
CA THR A 462 -15.45 10.37 -22.32
C THR A 462 -15.37 11.25 -23.56
N LYS A 463 -14.40 10.97 -24.43
CA LYS A 463 -14.23 11.59 -25.75
C LYS A 463 -14.49 10.59 -26.88
N GLU A 464 -14.12 9.32 -26.67
CA GLU A 464 -14.40 8.22 -27.57
C GLU A 464 -15.63 7.44 -27.07
N LEU A 465 -16.79 7.70 -27.67
CA LEU A 465 -18.09 7.14 -27.25
C LEU A 465 -18.18 5.61 -27.40
N ASN A 466 -17.38 5.01 -28.27
CA ASN A 466 -17.36 3.57 -28.52
C ASN A 466 -16.34 2.81 -27.64
N SER A 467 -15.74 3.48 -26.66
CA SER A 467 -14.73 2.93 -25.76
C SER A 467 -15.24 2.92 -24.31
N TYR A 468 -14.60 2.14 -23.44
CA TYR A 468 -14.99 1.94 -22.04
C TYR A 468 -13.99 2.58 -21.07
N HIS A 469 -14.45 2.81 -19.83
CA HIS A 469 -13.59 3.08 -18.68
C HIS A 469 -13.49 1.81 -17.85
N ARG A 470 -12.33 1.14 -17.87
CA ARG A 470 -12.08 0.05 -16.91
C ARG A 470 -11.76 0.68 -15.57
N LEU A 471 -12.48 0.29 -14.52
CA LEU A 471 -12.32 0.85 -13.18
C LEU A 471 -11.97 -0.23 -12.15
N PHE A 472 -12.62 -1.39 -12.24
CA PHE A 472 -12.47 -2.46 -11.25
C PHE A 472 -12.20 -3.80 -11.94
N LEU A 473 -11.34 -4.58 -11.29
CA LEU A 473 -11.16 -6.01 -11.47
C LEU A 473 -11.64 -6.62 -10.16
N THR A 474 -12.78 -7.30 -10.19
CA THR A 474 -13.42 -7.89 -9.01
C THR A 474 -14.05 -9.22 -9.38
N HIS A 475 -14.10 -10.14 -8.41
CA HIS A 475 -14.85 -11.36 -8.51
C HIS A 475 -16.13 -11.19 -7.70
N ILE A 476 -17.29 -11.32 -8.35
CA ILE A 476 -18.58 -11.22 -7.68
C ILE A 476 -19.36 -12.49 -8.00
N GLU A 477 -19.74 -13.21 -6.95
CA GLU A 477 -20.61 -14.38 -7.04
C GLU A 477 -22.03 -13.97 -6.67
N PHE A 478 -23.00 -14.32 -7.53
CA PHE A 478 -24.40 -13.95 -7.36
C PHE A 478 -25.27 -15.20 -7.22
N GLN A 479 -26.05 -15.29 -6.15
CA GLN A 479 -27.10 -16.30 -5.99
C GLN A 479 -28.43 -15.96 -6.69
N GLN A 480 -28.61 -14.71 -7.13
CA GLN A 480 -29.86 -14.17 -7.69
C GLN A 480 -29.58 -13.22 -8.88
N ASP A 481 -30.64 -12.68 -9.49
CA ASP A 481 -30.55 -11.70 -10.58
C ASP A 481 -29.75 -10.45 -10.18
N ILE A 482 -28.92 -9.95 -11.10
CA ILE A 482 -28.03 -8.79 -10.87
C ILE A 482 -28.82 -7.48 -11.05
N VAL A 483 -28.86 -6.65 -10.01
CA VAL A 483 -29.31 -5.25 -10.10
C VAL A 483 -28.09 -4.33 -9.99
N ALA A 484 -27.88 -3.51 -11.01
CA ALA A 484 -26.83 -2.51 -11.04
C ALA A 484 -27.43 -1.10 -10.94
N ILE A 485 -26.94 -0.31 -9.98
CA ILE A 485 -27.35 1.07 -9.77
C ILE A 485 -26.14 1.98 -9.97
N ILE A 486 -26.26 2.93 -10.90
CA ILE A 486 -25.28 4.01 -11.07
C ILE A 486 -25.93 5.31 -10.63
N VAL A 487 -25.28 5.97 -9.68
CA VAL A 487 -25.59 7.36 -9.30
C VAL A 487 -24.54 8.26 -9.91
N TYR A 488 -24.98 9.22 -10.74
CA TYR A 488 -24.07 10.12 -11.42
C TYR A 488 -24.68 11.53 -11.55
N LYS A 489 -23.79 12.50 -11.77
CA LYS A 489 -24.17 13.88 -12.07
C LYS A 489 -23.50 14.28 -13.38
N GLN A 490 -24.29 14.79 -14.32
CA GLN A 490 -23.75 15.34 -15.56
C GLN A 490 -23.16 16.72 -15.31
N ILE A 491 -21.95 16.96 -15.81
CA ILE A 491 -21.33 18.30 -15.83
C ILE A 491 -21.71 18.94 -17.18
N GLU A 492 -22.27 20.14 -17.17
CA GLU A 492 -22.71 20.82 -18.39
C GLU A 492 -21.55 21.02 -19.37
N SER A 493 -21.65 20.45 -20.58
CA SER A 493 -20.75 20.77 -21.70
C SER A 493 -21.25 22.01 -22.46
N PHE A 494 -20.35 22.89 -22.87
CA PHE A 494 -20.63 24.11 -23.63
C PHE A 494 -21.08 23.86 -25.09
N ILE A 495 -21.29 22.60 -25.51
CA ILE A 495 -21.62 22.25 -26.90
C ILE A 495 -23.11 21.87 -26.99
N PRO A 496 -23.98 22.71 -27.60
CA PRO A 496 -25.43 22.59 -27.46
C PRO A 496 -26.14 21.43 -28.17
N ASN A 497 -25.46 20.50 -28.86
CA ASN A 497 -26.12 19.62 -29.84
C ASN A 497 -25.64 18.16 -29.93
N GLU A 498 -24.84 17.66 -28.98
CA GLU A 498 -24.55 16.22 -28.96
C GLU A 498 -25.68 15.45 -28.27
N LYS A 499 -26.22 14.41 -28.95
CA LYS A 499 -27.12 13.44 -28.31
C LYS A 499 -26.37 12.75 -27.19
N ARG A 500 -26.65 13.14 -25.94
CA ARG A 500 -26.04 12.57 -24.75
C ARG A 500 -26.70 11.24 -24.43
N THR A 501 -25.89 10.19 -24.31
CA THR A 501 -26.31 8.86 -23.88
C THR A 501 -26.10 8.71 -22.39
N GLU A 502 -27.06 8.10 -21.68
CA GLU A 502 -26.90 7.69 -20.28
C GLU A 502 -25.67 6.79 -20.12
N PRO A 503 -24.96 6.86 -18.97
CA PRO A 503 -23.84 5.97 -18.69
C PRO A 503 -24.33 4.52 -18.68
N ILE A 504 -23.54 3.64 -19.29
CA ILE A 504 -23.82 2.21 -19.38
C ILE A 504 -22.81 1.47 -18.51
N LEU A 505 -23.30 0.67 -17.54
CA LEU A 505 -22.43 -0.26 -16.84
C LEU A 505 -22.16 -1.47 -17.74
N VAL A 506 -20.89 -1.73 -17.97
CA VAL A 506 -20.42 -2.92 -18.69
C VAL A 506 -19.87 -3.89 -17.66
N LEU A 507 -20.48 -5.08 -17.59
CA LEU A 507 -19.97 -6.20 -16.83
C LEU A 507 -19.29 -7.15 -17.82
N ASP A 508 -17.96 -7.22 -17.74
CA ASP A 508 -17.16 -8.13 -18.57
C ASP A 508 -17.02 -9.46 -17.83
N THR A 509 -17.66 -10.51 -18.35
CA THR A 509 -17.41 -11.88 -17.91
C THR A 509 -16.40 -12.51 -18.87
N SER A 510 -15.62 -13.49 -18.42
CA SER A 510 -14.54 -14.09 -19.22
C SER A 510 -14.97 -14.65 -20.60
N ASN A 511 -16.27 -14.71 -20.91
CA ASN A 511 -16.81 -15.16 -22.19
C ASN A 511 -17.84 -14.22 -22.87
N GLU A 512 -18.46 -13.23 -22.19
CA GLU A 512 -19.48 -12.33 -22.77
C GLU A 512 -19.54 -10.95 -22.09
N LEU A 513 -19.84 -9.90 -22.87
CA LEU A 513 -20.15 -8.55 -22.36
C LEU A 513 -21.64 -8.47 -21.99
N HIS A 514 -21.95 -8.28 -20.71
CA HIS A 514 -23.33 -8.05 -20.26
C HIS A 514 -23.55 -6.57 -19.94
N VAL A 515 -24.66 -6.02 -20.44
CA VAL A 515 -25.07 -4.63 -20.20
C VAL A 515 -26.11 -4.61 -19.08
N GLY A 516 -25.73 -4.14 -17.89
CA GLY A 516 -26.65 -3.95 -16.77
C GLY A 516 -27.34 -2.58 -16.85
N LYS A 517 -28.67 -2.52 -16.64
CA LYS A 517 -29.43 -1.26 -16.63
C LYS A 517 -30.36 -1.13 -15.42
N GLN A 518 -30.07 -0.17 -14.54
CA GLN A 518 -31.05 0.69 -13.88
C GLN A 518 -30.37 2.02 -13.51
N THR A 519 -30.73 3.10 -14.21
CA THR A 519 -30.13 4.43 -14.06
C THR A 519 -31.05 5.33 -13.23
N SER A 520 -30.48 6.16 -12.34
CA SER A 520 -31.21 7.21 -11.63
C SER A 520 -30.38 8.50 -11.64
N ASP A 521 -30.91 9.54 -12.28
CA ASP A 521 -30.36 10.90 -12.26
C ASP A 521 -30.73 11.58 -10.92
N ILE A 522 -29.75 12.21 -10.26
CA ILE A 522 -29.92 12.93 -8.97
C ILE A 522 -29.67 14.42 -9.13
#